data_AF-A0A223M0M7-F1
#
_entry.id   AF-A0A223M0M7-F1
#
_cell.length_a   1.000
_cell.length_b   1.000
_cell.length_c   1.000
_cell.angle_alpha   90.00
_cell.angle_beta   90.00
_cell.angle_gamma   90.00
#
_symmetry.space_group_name_H-M   'P 1'
#
loop_
_entity.id
_entity.type
_entity.pdbx_description
1 polymer ?
#
loop_
_entity_poly.entity_id
_entity_poly.type
_entity_poly.pdbx_seq_one_letter_code
_entity_poly.pdbx_strand_id
1 'polypeptide(L)'
;MRPVTAASTSASTSAFSTARPLLHKGPLRVARAARTPPTLRQHPRPFSHRPRLCLDSVPSYSSQLVPTSSSRTFSTTPLAMSDAGFYSLKATAPGNKPYEFEQLKGKVVLIVNTASKCGFTPQYKGLEALYKKYKDQNFVILGFPCNQFGGQEPENDEKIAEFCELNHGVTFPLMAKSDVNGDNTNEVYKWLKSQKSGLLGLTRIKWNFEKFLIDKEGKVVHRWASTTSPEAIDAEVAKLL
;
A
#
# COMPACT_ATOMS: atom_id res chain seq x y z
N MET A 1 -68.33 -16.82 -6.17
CA MET A 1 -68.74 -18.00 -6.98
C MET A 1 -68.24 -17.85 -8.41
N ARG A 2 -67.19 -18.61 -8.77
CA ARG A 2 -66.79 -19.16 -10.09
C ARG A 2 -65.31 -19.61 -9.99
N PRO A 3 -64.88 -20.64 -10.75
CA PRO A 3 -64.32 -21.85 -10.13
C PRO A 3 -62.79 -21.94 -10.14
N VAL A 4 -62.32 -22.77 -9.22
CA VAL A 4 -60.98 -23.35 -9.10
C VAL A 4 -60.82 -24.45 -10.16
N THR A 5 -59.74 -24.42 -10.94
CA THR A 5 -59.26 -25.56 -11.74
C THR A 5 -57.94 -26.08 -11.16
N ALA A 6 -57.89 -27.41 -11.05
CA ALA A 6 -56.83 -28.18 -10.43
C ALA A 6 -55.88 -28.80 -11.46
N ALA A 7 -54.69 -29.15 -10.95
CA ALA A 7 -53.84 -30.29 -11.29
C ALA A 7 -53.12 -30.35 -12.65
N SER A 8 -51.79 -30.49 -12.57
CA SER A 8 -51.10 -31.68 -13.09
C SER A 8 -49.67 -31.79 -12.56
N THR A 9 -49.43 -32.92 -11.90
CA THR A 9 -48.17 -33.50 -11.43
C THR A 9 -47.20 -33.89 -12.56
N SER A 10 -45.89 -33.81 -12.31
CA SER A 10 -45.00 -34.95 -12.56
C SER A 10 -43.70 -34.80 -11.75
N ALA A 11 -43.48 -35.78 -10.88
CA ALA A 11 -42.20 -36.08 -10.26
C ALA A 11 -41.38 -36.93 -11.24
N SER A 12 -40.07 -36.76 -11.26
CA SER A 12 -39.15 -37.78 -11.78
C SER A 12 -38.00 -37.97 -10.81
N THR A 13 -37.68 -39.23 -10.61
CA THR A 13 -36.98 -39.80 -9.46
C THR A 13 -35.68 -40.45 -9.93
N SER A 14 -34.64 -40.33 -9.10
CA SER A 14 -33.65 -41.39 -8.77
C SER A 14 -32.36 -41.57 -9.59
N ALA A 15 -31.44 -42.29 -8.91
CA ALA A 15 -30.10 -42.79 -9.23
C ALA A 15 -28.96 -41.80 -8.87
N PHE A 16 -28.40 -41.79 -7.66
CA PHE A 16 -27.58 -42.84 -7.03
C PHE A 16 -26.58 -43.48 -8.00
N SER A 17 -25.32 -43.05 -7.95
CA SER A 17 -24.18 -43.85 -8.39
C SER A 17 -23.06 -43.75 -7.37
N THR A 18 -22.64 -44.93 -6.95
CA THR A 18 -21.74 -45.31 -5.88
C THR A 18 -20.26 -45.08 -6.19
N ALA A 19 -19.51 -44.83 -5.12
CA ALA A 19 -18.06 -44.71 -5.03
C ALA A 19 -17.25 -45.91 -5.56
N ARG A 20 -16.02 -45.67 -6.05
CA ARG A 20 -14.79 -46.46 -5.78
C ARG A 20 -13.53 -45.84 -6.44
N PRO A 21 -12.27 -46.26 -6.12
CA PRO A 21 -11.43 -45.55 -5.18
C PRO A 21 -10.05 -45.10 -5.71
N LEU A 22 -9.40 -44.26 -4.90
CA LEU A 22 -7.96 -44.16 -4.62
C LEU A 22 -6.98 -44.74 -5.66
N LEU A 23 -6.29 -43.86 -6.38
CA LEU A 23 -4.96 -44.16 -6.94
C LEU A 23 -3.90 -43.35 -6.21
N HIS A 24 -3.18 -44.09 -5.37
CA HIS A 24 -1.95 -43.72 -4.70
C HIS A 24 -0.83 -43.67 -5.74
N LYS A 25 -0.21 -42.51 -5.97
CA LYS A 25 1.11 -42.42 -6.61
C LYS A 25 2.00 -41.58 -5.70
N GLY A 26 2.96 -42.26 -5.09
CA GLY A 26 3.88 -41.72 -4.10
C GLY A 26 4.83 -40.66 -4.65
N PRO A 27 5.57 -39.98 -3.75
CA PRO A 27 6.45 -38.89 -4.12
C PRO A 27 7.70 -39.40 -4.83
N LEU A 28 7.96 -38.86 -6.03
CA LEU A 28 9.24 -38.94 -6.71
C LEU A 28 10.29 -38.19 -5.85
N ARG A 29 11.07 -38.97 -5.10
CA ARG A 29 12.32 -38.51 -4.49
C ARG A 29 13.32 -38.17 -5.61
N VAL A 30 13.51 -36.89 -5.89
CA VAL A 30 14.67 -36.43 -6.65
C VAL A 30 15.80 -36.10 -5.67
N ALA A 31 16.91 -36.78 -5.87
CA ALA A 31 18.09 -36.75 -5.03
C ALA A 31 18.70 -35.34 -4.92
N ARG A 32 18.99 -34.98 -3.67
CA ARG A 32 19.73 -33.79 -3.25
C ARG A 32 21.21 -34.00 -3.58
N ALA A 33 21.70 -33.41 -4.67
CA ALA A 33 23.14 -33.33 -4.92
C ALA A 33 23.73 -32.20 -4.05
N ALA A 34 24.31 -32.59 -2.91
CA ALA A 34 25.17 -31.73 -2.12
C ALA A 34 26.44 -31.39 -2.92
N ARG A 35 26.61 -30.14 -3.33
CA ARG A 35 27.90 -29.62 -3.78
C ARG A 35 28.56 -28.92 -2.60
N THR A 36 29.70 -29.48 -2.21
CA THR A 36 30.65 -29.02 -1.21
C THR A 36 31.15 -27.61 -1.52
N PRO A 37 31.27 -26.69 -0.54
CA PRO A 37 31.87 -25.38 -0.75
C PRO A 37 33.41 -25.49 -0.84
N PRO A 38 34.08 -24.79 -1.76
CA PRO A 38 35.53 -24.64 -1.69
C PRO A 38 35.92 -23.66 -0.58
N THR A 39 36.90 -24.11 0.19
CA THR A 39 37.49 -23.53 1.40
C THR A 39 38.23 -22.22 1.14
N LEU A 40 38.29 -21.42 2.22
CA LEU A 40 39.01 -20.15 2.37
C LEU A 40 40.38 -20.07 1.68
N ARG A 41 40.65 -18.93 1.04
CA ARG A 41 42.00 -18.32 1.04
C ARG A 41 41.95 -16.99 1.78
N GLN A 42 42.52 -17.00 2.98
CA GLN A 42 42.92 -15.80 3.70
C GLN A 42 44.25 -15.33 3.11
N HIS A 43 44.33 -14.09 2.64
CA HIS A 43 45.59 -13.42 2.35
C HIS A 43 45.93 -12.45 3.49
N PRO A 44 47.20 -12.42 3.95
CA PRO A 44 47.63 -11.61 5.08
C PRO A 44 47.78 -10.14 4.70
N ARG A 45 47.50 -9.27 5.68
CA ARG A 45 47.72 -7.81 5.64
C ARG A 45 49.23 -7.50 5.65
N PRO A 46 49.65 -6.37 5.06
CA PRO A 46 50.83 -5.66 5.54
C PRO A 46 50.45 -4.46 6.41
N PHE A 47 51.11 -4.42 7.57
CA PHE A 47 51.33 -3.27 8.45
C PHE A 47 52.14 -2.17 7.76
N SER A 48 51.95 -0.92 8.19
CA SER A 48 52.91 0.22 8.18
C SER A 48 52.12 1.52 8.02
N HIS A 49 52.30 2.64 8.71
CA HIS A 49 53.09 3.05 9.86
C HIS A 49 52.38 4.30 10.42
N ARG A 50 52.25 4.42 11.75
CA ARG A 50 51.96 5.70 12.42
C ARG A 50 53.29 6.42 12.68
N PRO A 51 53.36 7.75 12.51
CA PRO A 51 54.26 8.57 13.30
C PRO A 51 53.54 9.21 14.49
N ARG A 52 54.33 9.36 15.56
CA ARG A 52 54.01 9.94 16.87
C ARG A 52 53.85 11.46 16.81
N LEU A 53 52.95 11.93 17.67
CA LEU A 53 53.05 13.06 18.62
C LEU A 53 54.16 14.10 18.38
N CYS A 54 53.73 15.36 18.24
CA CYS A 54 54.39 16.50 18.88
C CYS A 54 53.37 17.17 19.82
N LEU A 55 53.68 17.16 21.12
CA LEU A 55 53.25 18.20 22.06
C LEU A 55 53.90 19.51 21.59
N ASP A 56 53.18 20.62 21.63
CA ASP A 56 53.76 21.90 22.05
C ASP A 56 52.67 22.93 22.42
N SER A 57 52.80 23.41 23.66
CA SER A 57 52.55 24.76 24.16
C SER A 57 51.27 25.53 23.79
N VAL A 58 50.41 25.64 24.79
CA VAL A 58 49.42 26.71 24.99
C VAL A 58 50.09 28.07 25.23
N PRO A 59 49.64 29.14 24.57
CA PRO A 59 49.75 30.50 25.09
C PRO A 59 48.39 30.99 25.62
N SER A 60 48.41 31.39 26.88
CA SER A 60 47.42 32.27 27.51
C SER A 60 47.39 33.62 26.78
N TYR A 61 46.21 34.10 26.38
CA TYR A 61 46.03 35.51 26.08
C TYR A 61 44.64 36.04 26.45
N SER A 62 44.68 36.82 27.53
CA SER A 62 43.97 38.04 27.85
C SER A 62 42.61 38.35 27.18
N SER A 63 41.63 38.51 28.07
CA SER A 63 40.36 39.20 27.93
C SER A 63 40.45 40.53 27.19
N GLN A 64 39.55 40.76 26.23
CA GLN A 64 39.00 42.08 25.92
C GLN A 64 37.50 41.98 25.58
N LEU A 65 36.69 42.69 26.36
CA LEU A 65 35.27 42.96 26.12
C LEU A 65 35.15 44.02 25.02
N VAL A 66 34.22 43.82 24.08
CA VAL A 66 33.65 44.88 23.23
C VAL A 66 32.13 44.74 23.18
N PRO A 67 31.37 45.83 23.39
CA PRO A 67 29.92 45.80 23.35
C PRO A 67 29.36 46.23 21.97
N THR A 68 28.04 46.04 21.83
CA THR A 68 27.12 46.66 20.86
C THR A 68 27.03 46.05 19.46
N SER A 69 25.90 45.41 19.17
CA SER A 69 24.79 46.03 18.43
C SER A 69 23.77 44.95 18.07
N SER A 70 22.57 45.04 18.66
CA SER A 70 21.43 44.19 18.30
C SER A 70 20.86 44.64 16.96
N SER A 71 21.34 44.05 15.87
CA SER A 71 20.61 44.00 14.62
C SER A 71 19.57 42.86 14.73
N ARG A 72 18.29 43.24 14.88
CA ARG A 72 17.16 42.31 14.71
C ARG A 72 17.16 41.85 13.26
N THR A 73 17.79 40.73 12.99
CA THR A 73 17.46 39.93 11.82
C THR A 73 16.07 39.37 12.09
N PHE A 74 15.08 39.84 11.32
CA PHE A 74 13.82 39.12 11.20
C PHE A 74 14.19 37.78 10.57
N SER A 75 14.30 36.77 11.44
CA SER A 75 14.36 35.38 11.02
C SER A 75 13.01 35.09 10.37
N THR A 76 12.93 35.24 9.05
CA THR A 76 11.93 34.56 8.25
C THR A 76 12.23 33.09 8.44
N THR A 77 11.63 32.50 9.46
CA THR A 77 11.58 31.06 9.61
C THR A 77 10.99 30.54 8.29
N PRO A 78 11.69 29.66 7.54
CA PRO A 78 11.04 29.00 6.43
C PRO A 78 9.85 28.27 7.01
N LEU A 79 8.64 28.60 6.55
CA LEU A 79 7.44 27.86 6.89
C LEU A 79 7.76 26.37 6.65
N ALA A 80 7.76 25.61 7.73
CA ALA A 80 7.87 24.17 7.67
C ALA A 80 6.77 23.67 6.73
N MET A 81 7.18 23.10 5.60
CA MET A 81 6.33 22.38 4.63
C MET A 81 5.86 21.06 5.27
N SER A 82 5.16 21.11 6.40
CA SER A 82 4.88 19.93 7.22
C SER A 82 3.47 19.84 7.80
N ASP A 83 2.49 20.56 7.25
CA ASP A 83 1.07 20.25 7.49
C ASP A 83 0.21 20.45 6.24
N ALA A 84 0.73 19.99 5.11
CA ALA A 84 -0.03 19.86 3.87
C ALA A 84 -1.13 18.81 4.12
N GLY A 85 -2.38 19.25 4.29
CA GLY A 85 -3.52 18.37 4.51
C GLY A 85 -3.84 17.51 3.27
N PHE A 86 -4.64 16.46 3.43
CA PHE A 86 -4.95 15.48 2.37
C PHE A 86 -5.27 16.10 0.99
N TYR A 87 -6.05 17.18 0.96
CA TYR A 87 -6.48 17.82 -0.29
C TYR A 87 -5.40 18.64 -1.02
N SER A 88 -4.25 18.86 -0.40
CA SER A 88 -3.09 19.47 -1.06
C SER A 88 -2.17 18.45 -1.73
N LEU A 89 -2.44 17.16 -1.54
CA LEU A 89 -1.70 16.09 -2.19
C LEU A 89 -2.14 15.91 -3.64
N LYS A 90 -1.29 15.20 -4.38
CA LYS A 90 -1.60 14.71 -5.71
C LYS A 90 -0.96 13.36 -5.94
N ALA A 91 -1.49 12.62 -6.91
CA ALA A 91 -0.90 11.40 -7.42
C ALA A 91 -0.70 11.51 -8.94
N THR A 92 0.03 10.55 -9.51
CA THR A 92 0.13 10.39 -10.96
C THR A 92 -0.91 9.38 -11.39
N ALA A 93 -1.78 9.72 -12.33
CA ALA A 93 -2.66 8.79 -13.03
C ALA A 93 -1.92 8.19 -14.25
N PRO A 94 -2.41 7.06 -14.80
CA PRO A 94 -1.84 6.46 -16.02
C PRO A 94 -1.66 7.48 -17.15
N GLY A 95 -0.56 7.35 -17.89
CA GLY A 95 -0.18 8.33 -18.91
C GLY A 95 0.44 9.62 -18.36
N ASN A 96 1.02 9.58 -17.15
CA ASN A 96 1.72 10.70 -16.49
C ASN A 96 0.88 11.95 -16.23
N LYS A 97 -0.44 11.78 -16.06
CA LYS A 97 -1.34 12.90 -15.78
C LYS A 97 -1.44 13.15 -14.28
N PRO A 98 -1.43 14.41 -13.80
CA PRO A 98 -1.68 14.67 -12.39
C PRO A 98 -3.13 14.34 -12.01
N TYR A 99 -3.30 13.74 -10.83
CA TYR A 99 -4.57 13.53 -10.17
C TYR A 99 -4.56 14.34 -8.86
N GLU A 100 -5.14 15.53 -8.91
CA GLU A 100 -5.16 16.48 -7.79
C GLU A 100 -6.18 16.04 -6.74
N PHE A 101 -5.80 15.94 -5.46
CA PHE A 101 -6.73 15.48 -4.42
C PHE A 101 -7.72 16.55 -4.01
N GLU A 102 -7.51 17.81 -4.41
CA GLU A 102 -8.49 18.88 -4.23
C GLU A 102 -9.88 18.52 -4.77
N GLN A 103 -9.95 17.76 -5.87
CA GLN A 103 -11.23 17.29 -6.45
C GLN A 103 -12.01 16.32 -5.54
N LEU A 104 -11.36 15.82 -4.48
CA LEU A 104 -11.94 14.89 -3.51
C LEU A 104 -12.52 15.61 -2.28
N LYS A 105 -12.47 16.95 -2.22
CA LYS A 105 -13.05 17.72 -1.12
C LYS A 105 -14.51 17.33 -0.85
N GLY A 106 -14.83 17.07 0.42
CA GLY A 106 -16.17 16.65 0.86
C GLY A 106 -16.53 15.19 0.53
N LYS A 107 -15.58 14.40 0.02
CA LYS A 107 -15.76 12.97 -0.24
C LYS A 107 -15.09 12.13 0.83
N VAL A 108 -15.70 10.99 1.15
CA VAL A 108 -15.05 9.90 1.86
C VAL A 108 -14.18 9.15 0.86
N VAL A 109 -12.90 8.93 1.18
CA VAL A 109 -11.94 8.32 0.25
C VAL A 109 -11.33 7.07 0.86
N LEU A 110 -11.39 5.95 0.15
CA LEU A 110 -10.67 4.72 0.47
C LEU A 110 -9.44 4.58 -0.44
N ILE A 111 -8.24 4.63 0.12
CA ILE A 111 -6.98 4.42 -0.61
C ILE A 111 -6.49 3.00 -0.38
N VAL A 112 -6.15 2.28 -1.46
CA VAL A 112 -5.72 0.88 -1.40
C VAL A 112 -4.47 0.67 -2.25
N ASN A 113 -3.42 0.02 -1.72
CA ASN A 113 -2.31 -0.44 -2.56
C ASN A 113 -2.67 -1.77 -3.19
N THR A 114 -2.57 -1.89 -4.51
CA THR A 114 -3.13 -3.03 -5.23
C THR A 114 -2.06 -3.84 -5.97
N ALA A 115 -2.40 -5.08 -6.30
CA ALA A 115 -1.57 -6.00 -7.07
C ALA A 115 -2.43 -6.96 -7.91
N SER A 116 -2.10 -7.16 -9.19
CA SER A 116 -2.82 -8.07 -10.11
C SER A 116 -2.52 -9.55 -9.87
N LYS A 117 -1.30 -9.92 -9.46
CA LYS A 117 -0.84 -11.32 -9.29
C LYS A 117 -0.70 -11.71 -7.82
N CYS A 118 -1.66 -11.29 -6.98
CA CYS A 118 -1.63 -11.49 -5.53
C CYS A 118 -2.71 -12.47 -5.06
N GLY A 119 -2.45 -13.21 -3.98
CA GLY A 119 -3.49 -14.04 -3.34
C GLY A 119 -4.69 -13.24 -2.81
N PHE A 120 -4.55 -11.92 -2.62
CA PHE A 120 -5.62 -11.01 -2.23
C PHE A 120 -6.30 -10.31 -3.42
N THR A 121 -5.88 -10.54 -4.67
CA THR A 121 -6.51 -9.99 -5.87
C THR A 121 -8.04 -10.25 -5.94
N PRO A 122 -8.61 -11.37 -5.42
CA PRO A 122 -10.06 -11.51 -5.34
C PRO A 122 -10.79 -10.36 -4.60
N GLN A 123 -10.11 -9.60 -3.73
CA GLN A 123 -10.68 -8.43 -3.06
C GLN A 123 -11.08 -7.30 -4.01
N TYR A 124 -10.55 -7.24 -5.24
CA TYR A 124 -11.01 -6.26 -6.23
C TYR A 124 -12.53 -6.34 -6.44
N LYS A 125 -13.13 -7.54 -6.41
CA LYS A 125 -14.58 -7.70 -6.54
C LYS A 125 -15.34 -7.07 -5.37
N GLY A 126 -14.85 -7.25 -4.15
CA GLY A 126 -15.46 -6.65 -2.96
C GLY A 126 -15.28 -5.13 -2.93
N LEU A 127 -14.11 -4.63 -3.34
CA LEU A 127 -13.85 -3.18 -3.46
C LEU A 127 -14.76 -2.56 -4.53
N GLU A 128 -14.91 -3.21 -5.68
CA GLU A 128 -15.78 -2.75 -6.75
C GLU A 128 -17.25 -2.76 -6.34
N ALA A 129 -17.71 -3.79 -5.61
CA ALA A 129 -19.06 -3.83 -5.05
C ALA A 129 -19.30 -2.68 -4.06
N LEU A 130 -18.33 -2.43 -3.17
CA LEU A 130 -18.36 -1.31 -2.22
C LEU A 130 -18.39 0.04 -2.95
N TYR A 131 -17.58 0.20 -3.99
CA TYR A 131 -17.55 1.41 -4.80
C TYR A 131 -18.90 1.63 -5.51
N LYS A 132 -19.43 0.63 -6.21
CA LYS A 132 -20.74 0.72 -6.88
C LYS A 132 -21.87 1.07 -5.91
N LYS A 133 -21.82 0.54 -4.68
CA LYS A 133 -22.82 0.82 -3.64
C LYS A 133 -22.85 2.28 -3.19
N TYR A 134 -21.68 2.92 -3.10
CA TYR A 134 -21.55 4.22 -2.44
C TYR A 134 -21.02 5.37 -3.32
N LYS A 135 -20.56 5.11 -4.56
CA LYS A 135 -19.92 6.12 -5.42
C LYS A 135 -20.77 7.38 -5.65
N ASP A 136 -22.09 7.22 -5.66
CA ASP A 136 -23.04 8.31 -5.87
C ASP A 136 -23.41 9.04 -4.55
N GLN A 137 -22.79 8.65 -3.43
CA GLN A 137 -22.97 9.20 -2.09
C GLN A 137 -21.70 9.89 -1.57
N ASN A 138 -20.92 10.52 -2.47
CA ASN A 138 -19.63 11.15 -2.15
C ASN A 138 -18.56 10.17 -1.63
N PHE A 139 -18.55 8.94 -2.13
CA PHE A 139 -17.49 7.96 -1.87
C PHE A 139 -16.59 7.75 -3.09
N VAL A 140 -15.28 7.65 -2.87
CA VAL A 140 -14.30 7.31 -3.92
C VAL A 140 -13.32 6.27 -3.41
N ILE A 141 -13.00 5.27 -4.25
CA ILE A 141 -11.85 4.40 -4.02
C ILE A 141 -10.72 4.84 -4.96
N LEU A 142 -9.48 4.91 -4.46
CA LEU A 142 -8.29 5.10 -5.28
C LEU A 142 -7.37 3.87 -5.14
N GLY A 143 -7.13 3.17 -6.25
CA GLY A 143 -6.16 2.08 -6.29
C GLY A 143 -4.77 2.57 -6.65
N PHE A 144 -3.76 2.12 -5.91
CA PHE A 144 -2.34 2.39 -6.15
C PHE A 144 -1.61 1.08 -6.45
N PRO A 145 -1.46 0.72 -7.74
CA PRO A 145 -0.70 -0.46 -8.12
C PRO A 145 0.75 -0.37 -7.59
N CYS A 146 1.26 -1.46 -7.04
CA CYS A 146 2.59 -1.48 -6.42
C CYS A 146 3.28 -2.84 -6.61
N ASN A 147 4.53 -2.82 -7.09
CA ASN A 147 5.29 -4.04 -7.35
C ASN A 147 6.24 -4.46 -6.21
N GLN A 148 6.26 -3.72 -5.09
CA GLN A 148 7.23 -3.93 -4.00
C GLN A 148 7.00 -5.22 -3.20
N PHE A 149 5.86 -5.89 -3.37
CA PHE A 149 5.43 -7.03 -2.58
C PHE A 149 5.42 -8.29 -3.45
N GLY A 150 6.53 -9.03 -3.43
CA GLY A 150 6.67 -10.29 -4.15
C GLY A 150 6.64 -10.17 -5.69
N GLY A 151 6.87 -8.97 -6.25
CA GLY A 151 6.85 -8.77 -7.70
C GLY A 151 5.49 -9.03 -8.35
N GLN A 152 4.40 -8.80 -7.61
CA GLN A 152 3.03 -9.19 -8.00
C GLN A 152 2.31 -8.17 -8.90
N GLU A 153 2.98 -7.08 -9.30
CA GLU A 153 2.47 -6.07 -10.23
C GLU A 153 3.55 -5.68 -11.27
N PRO A 154 4.05 -6.65 -12.08
CA PRO A 154 5.22 -6.42 -12.93
C PRO A 154 4.91 -5.60 -14.18
N GLU A 155 3.66 -5.61 -14.66
CA GLU A 155 3.26 -4.97 -15.92
C GLU A 155 3.24 -3.44 -15.83
N ASN A 156 3.10 -2.74 -16.96
CA ASN A 156 2.95 -1.28 -16.99
C ASN A 156 1.52 -0.83 -16.68
N ASP A 157 1.32 0.47 -16.52
CA ASP A 157 0.05 1.07 -16.11
C ASP A 157 -1.11 0.69 -17.05
N GLU A 158 -0.87 0.67 -18.36
CA GLU A 158 -1.88 0.34 -19.37
C GLU A 158 -2.40 -1.10 -19.20
N LYS A 159 -1.47 -2.06 -19.06
CA LYS A 159 -1.83 -3.47 -18.86
C LYS A 159 -2.47 -3.73 -17.50
N ILE A 160 -2.08 -2.97 -16.47
CA ILE A 160 -2.70 -3.08 -15.14
C ILE A 160 -4.16 -2.61 -15.20
N ALA A 161 -4.43 -1.48 -15.86
CA ALA A 161 -5.78 -0.98 -16.04
C ALA A 161 -6.64 -1.98 -16.82
N GLU A 162 -6.12 -2.49 -17.95
CA GLU A 162 -6.78 -3.52 -18.75
C GLU A 162 -7.05 -4.79 -17.94
N PHE A 163 -6.08 -5.26 -17.15
CA PHE A 163 -6.26 -6.43 -16.30
C PHE A 163 -7.39 -6.23 -15.28
N CYS A 164 -7.42 -5.08 -14.60
CA CYS A 164 -8.41 -4.78 -13.57
C CYS A 164 -9.82 -4.63 -14.15
N GLU A 165 -9.94 -4.01 -15.33
CA GLU A 165 -11.20 -3.87 -16.03
C GLU A 165 -11.72 -5.23 -16.53
N LEU A 166 -10.91 -5.96 -17.32
CA LEU A 166 -11.34 -7.19 -17.97
C LEU A 166 -11.62 -8.33 -16.97
N ASN A 167 -10.80 -8.48 -15.92
CA ASN A 167 -10.87 -9.64 -15.04
C ASN A 167 -11.70 -9.39 -13.77
N HIS A 168 -11.87 -8.11 -13.39
CA HIS A 168 -12.48 -7.76 -12.12
C HIS A 168 -13.59 -6.70 -12.23
N GLY A 169 -13.78 -6.10 -13.41
CA GLY A 169 -14.81 -5.08 -13.64
C GLY A 169 -14.59 -3.83 -12.79
N VAL A 170 -13.34 -3.53 -12.45
CA VAL A 170 -12.96 -2.38 -11.62
C VAL A 170 -13.28 -1.10 -12.36
N THR A 171 -14.09 -0.25 -11.73
CA THR A 171 -14.51 1.06 -12.28
C THR A 171 -14.01 2.24 -11.46
N PHE A 172 -13.44 1.99 -10.27
CA PHE A 172 -12.81 3.04 -9.49
C PHE A 172 -11.46 3.47 -10.08
N PRO A 173 -11.04 4.74 -9.88
CA PRO A 173 -9.77 5.24 -10.40
C PRO A 173 -8.55 4.45 -9.93
N LEU A 174 -7.69 4.07 -10.88
CA LEU A 174 -6.35 3.56 -10.63
C LEU A 174 -5.32 4.63 -10.92
N MET A 175 -4.34 4.77 -10.03
CA MET A 175 -3.17 5.62 -10.21
C MET A 175 -2.09 4.87 -11.00
N ALA A 176 -1.09 5.60 -11.48
CA ALA A 176 0.13 5.03 -12.03
C ALA A 176 0.85 4.18 -10.97
N LYS A 177 1.52 3.12 -11.42
CA LYS A 177 2.27 2.22 -10.54
C LYS A 177 3.36 3.00 -9.81
N SER A 178 3.43 2.83 -8.49
CA SER A 178 4.39 3.56 -7.67
C SER A 178 4.82 2.79 -6.42
N ASP A 179 5.90 3.26 -5.80
CA ASP A 179 6.43 2.71 -4.56
C ASP A 179 5.69 3.28 -3.35
N VAL A 180 5.36 2.41 -2.40
CA VAL A 180 4.66 2.76 -1.15
C VAL A 180 5.56 2.67 0.09
N ASN A 181 6.79 2.18 -0.09
CA ASN A 181 7.83 2.04 0.93
C ASN A 181 9.22 2.44 0.39
N GLY A 182 10.16 2.69 1.31
CA GLY A 182 11.55 3.06 0.97
C GLY A 182 11.72 4.51 0.52
N ASP A 183 12.91 4.83 0.03
CA ASP A 183 13.29 6.21 -0.32
C ASP A 183 12.43 6.78 -1.45
N ASN A 184 12.01 5.90 -2.38
CA ASN A 184 11.14 6.21 -3.51
C ASN A 184 9.64 6.20 -3.15
N THR A 185 9.26 6.11 -1.87
CA THR A 185 7.83 6.16 -1.49
C THR A 185 7.18 7.42 -2.07
N ASN A 186 6.03 7.24 -2.73
CA ASN A 186 5.23 8.35 -3.23
C ASN A 186 4.72 9.27 -2.09
N GLU A 187 4.44 10.53 -2.40
CA GLU A 187 4.07 11.53 -1.39
C GLU A 187 2.79 11.17 -0.63
N VAL A 188 1.82 10.57 -1.32
CA VAL A 188 0.56 10.11 -0.72
C VAL A 188 0.82 9.07 0.38
N TYR A 189 1.61 8.03 0.10
CA TYR A 189 1.91 7.00 1.08
C TYR A 189 2.89 7.45 2.16
N LYS A 190 3.79 8.41 1.88
CA LYS A 190 4.57 9.08 2.93
C LYS A 190 3.63 9.73 3.94
N TRP A 191 2.64 10.48 3.46
CA TRP A 191 1.64 11.16 4.29
C TRP A 191 0.72 10.16 5.01
N LEU A 192 0.12 9.19 4.32
CA LEU A 192 -0.80 8.22 4.94
C LEU A 192 -0.14 7.45 6.10
N LYS A 193 1.11 7.05 5.93
CA LYS A 193 1.88 6.33 6.96
C LYS A 193 2.24 7.21 8.16
N SER A 194 2.37 8.53 7.99
CA SER A 194 2.60 9.46 9.10
C SER A 194 1.31 9.77 9.87
N GLN A 195 0.16 9.77 9.19
CA GLN A 195 -1.14 10.04 9.80
C GLN A 195 -1.67 8.86 10.62
N LYS A 196 -1.46 7.62 10.16
CA LYS A 196 -1.93 6.43 10.89
C LYS A 196 -0.98 5.25 10.76
N SER A 197 -0.41 4.84 11.89
CA SER A 197 0.38 3.61 11.97
C SER A 197 -0.51 2.37 11.78
N GLY A 198 0.10 1.30 11.28
CA GLY A 198 -0.54 0.00 11.14
C GLY A 198 -0.48 -0.80 12.43
N LEU A 199 -0.74 -2.10 12.29
CA LEU A 199 -0.75 -3.02 13.42
C LEU A 199 0.59 -3.00 14.18
N LEU A 200 0.53 -2.98 15.51
CA LEU A 200 1.69 -2.89 16.41
C LEU A 200 2.52 -1.59 16.23
N GLY A 201 1.93 -0.52 15.73
CA GLY A 201 2.62 0.77 15.54
C GLY A 201 3.55 0.81 14.32
N LEU A 202 3.54 -0.24 13.49
CA LEU A 202 4.36 -0.29 12.28
C LEU A 202 3.85 0.71 11.24
N THR A 203 4.69 1.66 10.85
CA THR A 203 4.31 2.66 9.83
C THR A 203 4.39 2.09 8.42
N ARG A 204 5.35 1.21 8.13
CA ARG A 204 5.56 0.55 6.82
C ARG A 204 4.31 -0.18 6.34
N ILE A 205 4.03 -0.13 5.03
CA ILE A 205 3.03 -1.02 4.40
C ILE A 205 3.60 -2.43 4.38
N LYS A 206 2.89 -3.41 4.93
CA LYS A 206 3.36 -4.78 5.09
C LYS A 206 3.14 -5.62 3.84
N TRP A 207 2.03 -5.41 3.12
CA TRP A 207 1.67 -6.22 1.96
C TRP A 207 0.67 -5.51 1.03
N ASN A 208 0.32 -6.15 -0.09
CA ASN A 208 -0.73 -5.71 -1.00
C ASN A 208 -2.10 -5.66 -0.29
N PHE A 209 -2.98 -4.76 -0.70
CA PHE A 209 -4.34 -4.54 -0.20
C PHE A 209 -4.43 -4.02 1.24
N GLU A 210 -3.43 -3.28 1.74
CA GLU A 210 -3.66 -2.39 2.88
C GLU A 210 -4.55 -1.22 2.45
N LYS A 211 -5.36 -0.72 3.39
CA LYS A 211 -6.44 0.21 3.11
C LYS A 211 -6.41 1.36 4.09
N PHE A 212 -6.58 2.59 3.62
CA PHE A 212 -6.74 3.78 4.45
C PHE A 212 -8.09 4.42 4.15
N LEU A 213 -8.86 4.76 5.18
CA LEU A 213 -10.11 5.52 5.04
C LEU A 213 -9.88 6.95 5.48
N ILE A 214 -10.28 7.88 4.63
CA ILE A 214 -10.21 9.31 4.82
C ILE A 214 -11.64 9.85 4.87
N ASP A 215 -11.95 10.67 5.88
CA ASP A 215 -13.25 11.32 6.04
C ASP A 215 -13.43 12.54 5.10
N LYS A 216 -14.60 13.19 5.18
CA LYS A 216 -14.97 14.33 4.33
C LYS A 216 -14.16 15.60 4.63
N GLU A 217 -13.44 15.61 5.75
CA GLU A 217 -12.56 16.68 6.20
C GLU A 217 -11.09 16.41 5.83
N GLY A 218 -10.78 15.25 5.24
CA GLY A 218 -9.45 14.88 4.80
C GLY A 218 -8.59 14.24 5.91
N LYS A 219 -9.18 13.72 6.99
CA LYS A 219 -8.45 13.05 8.08
C LYS A 219 -8.45 11.54 7.90
N VAL A 220 -7.32 10.90 8.20
CA VAL A 220 -7.20 9.43 8.16
C VAL A 220 -7.87 8.82 9.39
N VAL A 221 -9.08 8.31 9.23
CA VAL A 221 -9.88 7.73 10.31
C VAL A 221 -9.57 6.25 10.55
N HIS A 222 -9.29 5.48 9.49
CA HIS A 222 -8.95 4.05 9.59
C HIS A 222 -7.76 3.63 8.73
N ARG A 223 -7.09 2.56 9.18
CA ARG A 223 -6.09 1.81 8.42
C ARG A 223 -6.30 0.32 8.67
N TRP A 224 -6.44 -0.47 7.61
CA TRP A 224 -6.63 -1.92 7.70
C TRP A 224 -5.52 -2.69 7.00
N ALA A 225 -5.22 -3.86 7.56
CA ALA A 225 -4.29 -4.81 6.98
C ALA A 225 -4.92 -5.52 5.76
N SER A 226 -4.07 -6.17 4.96
CA SER A 226 -4.44 -6.97 3.79
C SER A 226 -5.51 -8.02 4.07
N THR A 227 -5.53 -8.59 5.28
CA THR A 227 -6.46 -9.63 5.69
C THR A 227 -7.88 -9.12 5.95
N THR A 228 -8.07 -7.82 6.15
CA THR A 228 -9.41 -7.25 6.31
C THR A 228 -10.09 -7.17 4.94
N SER A 229 -11.21 -7.89 4.80
CA SER A 229 -11.96 -7.92 3.56
C SER A 229 -12.73 -6.60 3.31
N PRO A 230 -13.07 -6.28 2.05
CA PRO A 230 -13.87 -5.09 1.73
C PRO A 230 -15.25 -5.08 2.41
N GLU A 231 -15.86 -6.24 2.62
CA GLU A 231 -17.17 -6.37 3.27
C GLU A 231 -17.09 -6.01 4.76
N ALA A 232 -15.97 -6.34 5.40
CA ALA A 232 -15.75 -6.05 6.83
C ALA A 232 -15.60 -4.55 7.11
N ILE A 233 -15.35 -3.71 6.10
CA ILE A 233 -15.21 -2.26 6.25
C ILE A 233 -16.45 -1.47 5.80
N ASP A 234 -17.46 -2.13 5.23
CA ASP A 234 -18.67 -1.49 4.69
C ASP A 234 -19.35 -0.59 5.73
N ALA A 235 -19.53 -1.09 6.95
CA ALA A 235 -20.16 -0.35 8.03
C ALA A 235 -19.37 0.90 8.44
N GLU A 236 -18.03 0.87 8.38
CA GLU A 236 -17.21 2.05 8.70
C GLU A 236 -17.27 3.09 7.59
N VAL A 237 -17.35 2.67 6.32
CA VAL A 237 -17.59 3.58 5.20
C VAL A 237 -18.97 4.22 5.33
N ALA A 238 -20.02 3.43 5.58
CA ALA A 238 -21.39 3.92 5.68
C ALA A 238 -21.59 4.98 6.76
N LYS A 239 -20.86 4.91 7.89
CA LYS A 239 -20.94 5.90 8.98
C LYS A 239 -20.45 7.29 8.58
N LEU A 240 -19.64 7.42 7.52
CA LEU A 240 -19.04 8.68 7.10
C LEU A 240 -19.76 9.35 5.92
N LEU A 241 -20.66 8.63 5.25
CA LEU A 241 -21.45 9.11 4.11
C LEU A 241 -22.69 9.87 4.57
#